data_AF-A0A356TR10-F1
#
_entry.id   AF-A0A356TR10-F1
#
_cell.length_a   1.000
_cell.length_b   1.000
_cell.length_c   1.000
_cell.angle_alpha   90.00
_cell.angle_beta   90.00
_cell.angle_gamma   90.00
#
_symmetry.space_group_name_H-M   'P 1'
#
loop_
_entity.id
_entity.type
_entity.pdbx_description
1 polymer ?
#
loop_
_entity_poly.entity_id
_entity_poly.type
_entity_poly.pdbx_seq_one_letter_code
_entity_poly.pdbx_strand_id
1 'polypeptide(L)'
;MREWCIRLLPVLLVFAPGCDGADPWPDGAVANCDFGDTQCGLECVDVMSDREHCGACDNTCDTGFSCVDGVCDLVCPEGQTACSGTCVDVDRDPSHCGACDATCEAGEVCTDGACEVSCPPGQDICDGQCTLTESDPANCGGCGDACDDGEVCMMGACAVTCGADLMECSGSCVDLAINPIHCGACGNVCPIGFAADGVCVAGECQTYCQDLQGDCNGDLAMMDGDGCETRLEMDVDNCGACRRECVFDNATGSCTAGDCVIATCDAGFDDCDTDGTNGCEAEIAADSNNCGACGTVCASGEACVMGVCTPASADTCSSVVALTAGVNTIMWTAFGAEYLAAYSDYPTGCVPVSSYVPDGPDLVMSYTASSAETVTFALTNRPSSTRWALVGNARPCGTIQSSDACSSEFGSTTMDVDVTLAAGETAYVYVVDTTSGSNPLSNPLEVTVTVTP
;
A
#
# COMPACT_ATOMS: atom_id res chain seq x y z
N MET A 1 -9.32 41.57 -56.83
CA MET A 1 -8.04 42.27 -56.56
C MET A 1 -7.10 41.21 -56.02
N ARG A 2 -6.07 40.82 -56.78
CA ARG A 2 -5.09 39.80 -56.35
C ARG A 2 -3.91 40.55 -55.76
N GLU A 3 -3.65 40.37 -54.48
CA GLU A 3 -2.48 40.91 -53.80
C GLU A 3 -1.31 39.95 -53.99
N TRP A 4 -0.15 40.49 -54.37
CA TRP A 4 1.06 39.73 -54.68
C TRP A 4 2.05 39.93 -53.52
N CYS A 5 2.50 38.84 -52.87
CA CYS A 5 3.63 38.90 -51.95
C CYS A 5 4.95 38.81 -52.75
N ILE A 6 5.69 39.92 -52.79
CA ILE A 6 7.06 39.97 -53.30
C ILE A 6 8.00 39.75 -52.11
N ARG A 7 8.72 38.62 -52.07
CA ARG A 7 9.92 38.47 -51.23
C ARG A 7 11.16 38.77 -52.08
N LEU A 8 11.91 39.79 -51.69
CA LEU A 8 13.23 40.12 -52.23
C LEU A 8 14.28 39.26 -51.50
N LEU A 9 14.90 38.34 -52.23
CA LEU A 9 16.24 37.81 -51.94
C LEU A 9 17.05 37.88 -53.26
N PRO A 10 18.35 38.21 -53.21
CA PRO A 10 19.12 38.43 -54.42
C PRO A 10 19.52 37.08 -55.04
N VAL A 11 19.29 36.99 -56.35
CA VAL A 11 19.80 35.97 -57.27
C VAL A 11 19.12 34.59 -57.19
N LEU A 12 18.09 34.45 -58.05
CA LEU A 12 17.74 33.32 -58.93
C LEU A 12 16.23 32.97 -58.83
N LEU A 13 15.48 33.35 -59.87
CA LEU A 13 14.06 33.05 -60.04
C LEU A 13 13.87 31.58 -60.45
N VAL A 14 13.29 30.77 -59.57
CA VAL A 14 12.68 29.48 -59.92
C VAL A 14 11.18 29.59 -59.61
N PHE A 15 10.35 29.40 -60.64
CA PHE A 15 8.90 29.24 -60.48
C PHE A 15 8.59 27.76 -60.25
N ALA A 16 8.00 27.40 -59.11
CA ALA A 16 7.41 26.09 -58.87
C ALA A 16 5.89 26.23 -58.64
N PRO A 17 5.04 25.37 -59.25
CA PRO A 17 3.61 25.32 -58.95
C PRO A 17 3.33 24.32 -57.83
N GLY A 18 2.43 24.69 -56.91
CA GLY A 18 1.79 23.77 -55.97
C GLY A 18 2.39 23.80 -54.55
N CYS A 19 1.65 24.39 -53.62
CA CYS A 19 1.78 24.11 -52.19
C CYS A 19 0.42 23.58 -51.74
N ASP A 20 0.20 22.27 -51.89
CA ASP A 20 -0.75 21.56 -51.03
C ASP A 20 0.08 20.97 -49.89
N GLY A 21 -0.41 21.19 -48.66
CA GLY A 21 0.32 20.88 -47.44
C GLY A 21 0.63 19.40 -47.31
N ALA A 22 1.92 19.08 -47.24
CA ALA A 22 2.54 18.00 -46.49
C ALA A 22 3.99 17.91 -46.99
N ASP A 23 4.94 18.49 -46.25
CA ASP A 23 6.32 18.01 -46.31
C ASP A 23 6.64 17.34 -44.97
N PRO A 24 7.10 16.07 -44.98
CA PRO A 24 7.78 15.45 -43.86
C PRO A 24 9.20 16.00 -43.83
N TRP A 25 9.61 16.64 -42.74
CA TRP A 25 10.99 17.12 -42.57
C TRP A 25 12.01 15.96 -42.58
N PRO A 26 13.04 16.00 -43.44
CA PRO A 26 14.33 15.39 -43.15
C PRO A 26 15.36 16.49 -42.82
N ASP A 27 16.24 16.18 -41.87
CA ASP A 27 17.46 16.91 -41.47
C ASP A 27 17.33 18.21 -40.64
N GLY A 28 17.38 18.04 -39.31
CA GLY A 28 18.31 18.79 -38.46
C GLY A 28 18.00 20.25 -38.12
N ALA A 29 16.77 20.59 -37.75
CA ALA A 29 16.48 21.88 -37.13
C ALA A 29 16.97 21.91 -35.67
N VAL A 30 18.18 22.43 -35.45
CA VAL A 30 18.59 22.93 -34.13
C VAL A 30 17.61 24.05 -33.75
N ALA A 31 16.86 23.85 -32.66
CA ALA A 31 16.05 24.91 -32.06
C ALA A 31 16.98 26.09 -31.73
N ASN A 32 16.78 27.24 -32.37
CA ASN A 32 17.48 28.45 -31.98
C ASN A 32 16.70 29.05 -30.82
N CYS A 33 17.17 28.80 -29.59
CA CYS A 33 16.52 29.29 -28.38
C CYS A 33 16.48 30.81 -28.35
N ASP A 34 15.42 31.36 -27.74
CA ASP A 34 15.31 32.80 -27.53
C ASP A 34 16.42 33.30 -26.57
N PHE A 35 16.65 34.61 -26.55
CA PHE A 35 17.69 35.20 -25.71
C PHE A 35 17.39 34.96 -24.22
N GLY A 36 18.15 34.05 -23.59
CA GLY A 36 18.05 33.73 -22.17
C GLY A 36 18.04 32.22 -21.90
N ASP A 37 17.52 31.44 -22.85
CA ASP A 37 17.38 29.99 -22.69
C ASP A 37 18.61 29.25 -23.25
N THR A 38 18.94 28.12 -22.63
CA THR A 38 20.01 27.22 -23.08
C THR A 38 19.41 26.06 -23.86
N GLN A 39 20.09 25.71 -24.96
CA GLN A 39 19.70 24.55 -25.77
C GLN A 39 20.12 23.24 -25.09
N CYS A 40 19.14 22.47 -24.65
CA CYS A 40 19.29 21.15 -24.04
C CYS A 40 18.71 20.10 -24.98
N GLY A 41 19.56 19.59 -25.88
CA GLY A 41 19.14 18.69 -26.95
C GLY A 41 18.22 19.37 -27.97
N LEU A 42 16.95 18.97 -28.01
CA LEU A 42 15.93 19.55 -28.90
C LEU A 42 15.04 20.59 -28.19
N GLU A 43 15.26 20.82 -26.89
CA GLU A 43 14.46 21.72 -26.07
C GLU A 43 15.25 22.97 -25.67
N CYS A 44 14.54 24.06 -25.40
CA CYS A 44 15.09 25.30 -24.89
C CYS A 44 14.64 25.44 -23.44
N VAL A 45 15.60 25.52 -22.53
CA VAL A 45 15.33 25.52 -21.09
C VAL A 45 15.99 26.72 -20.42
N ASP A 46 15.27 27.36 -19.49
CA ASP A 46 15.82 28.40 -18.64
C ASP A 46 16.66 27.78 -17.51
N VAL A 47 17.96 27.67 -17.75
CA VAL A 47 18.90 27.11 -16.76
C VAL A 47 19.04 27.99 -15.50
N MET A 48 18.42 29.17 -15.44
CA MET A 48 18.47 30.04 -14.26
C MET A 48 17.37 29.72 -13.24
N SER A 49 16.28 29.07 -13.67
CA SER A 49 15.11 28.81 -12.81
C SER A 49 14.53 27.39 -12.94
N ASP A 50 14.90 26.66 -13.99
CA ASP A 50 14.45 25.28 -14.20
C ASP A 50 15.16 24.32 -13.24
N ARG A 51 14.38 23.61 -12.42
CA ARG A 51 14.87 22.65 -11.42
C ARG A 51 15.61 21.48 -12.06
N GLU A 52 15.22 21.07 -13.26
CA GLU A 52 15.76 19.89 -13.96
C GLU A 52 17.01 20.23 -14.80
N HIS A 53 17.27 21.52 -15.03
CA HIS A 53 18.37 22.01 -15.87
C HIS A 53 19.14 23.16 -15.20
N CYS A 54 19.33 23.10 -13.88
CA CYS A 54 19.84 24.25 -13.14
C CYS A 54 21.33 24.52 -13.40
N GLY A 55 21.67 25.68 -13.95
CA GLY A 55 23.02 26.08 -14.34
C GLY A 55 23.61 25.37 -15.58
N ALA A 56 23.07 24.21 -15.94
CA ALA A 56 23.43 23.43 -17.12
C ALA A 56 22.32 22.42 -17.48
N CYS A 57 22.31 21.95 -18.72
CA CYS A 57 21.39 20.91 -19.17
C CYS A 57 21.51 19.63 -18.34
N ASP A 58 20.36 18.98 -18.05
CA ASP A 58 20.25 17.73 -17.30
C ASP A 58 20.87 17.81 -15.88
N ASN A 59 20.94 19.00 -15.29
CA ASN A 59 21.41 19.21 -13.93
C ASN A 59 20.23 19.40 -12.97
N THR A 60 19.56 18.30 -12.64
CA THR A 60 18.43 18.30 -11.71
C THR A 60 18.88 18.60 -10.29
N CYS A 61 18.23 19.56 -9.63
CA CYS A 61 18.46 19.80 -8.21
C CYS A 61 17.93 18.66 -7.35
N ASP A 62 18.70 18.31 -6.32
CA ASP A 62 18.32 17.30 -5.33
C ASP A 62 17.00 17.66 -4.63
N THR A 63 16.32 16.65 -4.08
CA THR A 63 15.08 16.84 -3.32
C THR A 63 15.28 17.88 -2.21
N GLY A 64 14.44 18.92 -2.16
CA GLY A 64 14.56 20.04 -1.22
C GLY A 64 15.30 21.28 -1.75
N PHE A 65 16.00 21.17 -2.87
CA PHE A 65 16.68 22.30 -3.53
C PHE A 65 15.89 22.78 -4.73
N SER A 66 15.90 24.08 -5.02
CA SER A 66 15.32 24.65 -6.24
C SER A 66 16.38 25.44 -7.00
N CYS A 67 16.13 25.69 -8.28
CA CYS A 67 17.06 26.49 -9.06
C CYS A 67 16.86 27.98 -8.74
N VAL A 68 17.87 28.60 -8.15
CA VAL A 68 17.91 30.03 -7.84
C VAL A 68 19.15 30.61 -8.50
N ASP A 69 18.93 31.49 -9.48
CA ASP A 69 19.98 32.13 -10.26
C ASP A 69 21.01 31.15 -10.88
N GLY A 70 20.52 30.00 -11.36
CA GLY A 70 21.34 28.98 -12.01
C GLY A 70 22.18 28.13 -11.07
N VAL A 71 21.86 28.15 -9.77
CA VAL A 71 22.46 27.30 -8.76
C VAL A 71 21.36 26.54 -8.03
N CYS A 72 21.57 25.24 -7.80
CA CYS A 72 20.70 24.46 -6.93
C CYS A 72 20.92 24.94 -5.50
N ASP A 73 20.00 25.76 -5.01
CA ASP A 73 20.07 26.35 -3.69
C ASP A 73 18.90 25.84 -2.83
N LEU A 74 19.12 25.82 -1.52
CA LEU A 74 18.11 25.40 -0.56
C LEU A 74 17.05 26.51 -0.49
N VAL A 75 15.82 26.19 -0.90
CA VAL A 75 14.69 27.11 -0.75
C VAL A 75 13.87 26.69 0.45
N CYS A 76 13.88 27.53 1.48
CA CYS A 76 13.12 27.28 2.68
C CYS A 76 11.67 27.75 2.57
N PRO A 77 10.71 27.03 3.19
CA PRO A 77 9.33 27.48 3.32
C PRO A 77 9.25 28.88 3.96
N GLU A 78 8.15 29.61 3.72
CA GLU A 78 7.91 30.89 4.38
C GLU A 78 8.03 30.75 5.91
N GLY A 79 8.78 31.66 6.53
CA GLY A 79 9.05 31.64 7.98
C GLY A 79 10.25 30.80 8.41
N GLN A 80 10.95 30.12 7.49
CA GLN A 80 12.18 29.38 7.81
C GLN A 80 13.42 30.04 7.18
N THR A 81 14.54 29.90 7.87
CA THR A 81 15.86 30.39 7.43
C THR A 81 16.76 29.22 7.09
N ALA A 82 17.54 29.35 6.01
CA ALA A 82 18.55 28.37 5.65
C ALA A 82 19.73 28.44 6.63
N CYS A 83 19.85 27.44 7.49
CA CYS A 83 20.95 27.29 8.45
C CYS A 83 21.76 26.05 8.09
N SER A 84 23.01 26.27 7.62
CA SER A 84 23.98 25.22 7.30
C SER A 84 23.45 24.09 6.38
N GLY A 85 22.56 24.44 5.44
CA GLY A 85 21.98 23.49 4.47
C GLY A 85 20.68 22.81 4.91
N THR A 86 20.10 23.25 6.03
CA THR A 86 18.77 22.83 6.48
C THR A 86 17.88 24.04 6.76
N CYS A 87 16.57 23.90 6.53
CA CYS A 87 15.62 24.95 6.85
C CYS A 87 15.21 24.87 8.31
N VAL A 88 15.35 25.98 9.02
CA VAL A 88 15.10 26.09 10.44
C VAL A 88 14.16 27.26 10.72
N ASP A 89 13.17 27.04 11.60
CA ASP A 89 12.32 28.11 12.14
C ASP A 89 13.08 28.83 13.26
N VAL A 90 13.75 29.93 12.90
CA VAL A 90 14.57 30.72 13.84
C VAL A 90 13.74 31.45 14.89
N ASP A 91 12.41 31.49 14.76
CA ASP A 91 11.55 32.14 15.76
C ASP A 91 11.17 31.19 16.90
N ARG A 92 11.44 29.88 16.73
CA ARG A 92 11.00 28.83 17.66
C ARG A 92 12.04 27.77 17.99
N ASP A 93 13.07 27.60 17.17
CA ASP A 93 14.12 26.61 17.42
C ASP A 93 15.08 27.14 18.51
N PRO A 94 15.16 26.49 19.69
CA PRO A 94 16.08 26.90 20.75
C PRO A 94 17.56 26.81 20.36
N SER A 95 17.91 26.09 19.30
CA SER A 95 19.29 25.98 18.80
C SER A 95 19.65 27.06 17.78
N HIS A 96 18.66 27.77 17.25
CA HIS A 96 18.80 28.74 16.16
C HIS A 96 17.93 30.00 16.39
N CYS A 97 17.80 30.44 17.64
CA CYS A 97 16.85 31.46 18.04
C CYS A 97 17.25 32.88 17.60
N GLY A 98 16.48 33.46 16.69
CA GLY A 98 16.70 34.77 16.07
C GLY A 98 17.76 34.77 14.96
N ALA A 99 18.66 33.79 14.92
CA ALA A 99 19.64 33.58 13.87
C ALA A 99 20.18 32.14 13.87
N CYS A 100 20.78 31.71 12.76
CA CYS A 100 21.44 30.41 12.70
C CYS A 100 22.54 30.27 13.76
N ASP A 101 22.59 29.11 14.42
CA ASP A 101 23.52 28.73 15.49
C ASP A 101 23.43 29.63 16.75
N ALA A 102 22.36 30.43 16.90
CA ALA A 102 22.08 31.19 18.11
C ALA A 102 21.32 30.32 19.12
N THR A 103 22.05 29.54 19.91
CA THR A 103 21.46 28.63 20.89
C THR A 103 21.05 29.36 22.17
N CYS A 104 19.84 29.12 22.66
CA CYS A 104 19.36 29.58 23.95
C CYS A 104 20.05 28.86 25.11
N GLU A 105 20.13 29.52 26.27
CA GLU A 105 20.69 28.89 27.47
C GLU A 105 19.76 27.80 28.03
N ALA A 106 20.31 26.93 28.86
CA ALA A 106 19.53 25.85 29.46
C ALA A 106 18.39 26.42 30.32
N GLY A 107 17.14 26.10 29.96
CA GLY A 107 15.94 26.60 30.65
C GLY A 107 15.22 27.76 29.93
N GLU A 108 15.77 28.23 28.81
CA GLU A 108 15.12 29.20 27.94
C GLU A 108 14.41 28.49 26.77
N VAL A 109 13.35 29.13 26.28
CA VAL A 109 12.67 28.75 25.05
C VAL A 109 12.81 29.87 24.03
N CYS A 110 12.80 29.53 22.75
CA CYS A 110 12.77 30.53 21.70
C CYS A 110 11.33 30.98 21.45
N THR A 111 11.05 32.26 21.69
CA THR A 111 9.76 32.89 21.43
C THR A 111 9.97 34.12 20.56
N ASP A 112 9.38 34.13 19.36
CA ASP A 112 9.49 35.22 18.38
C ASP A 112 10.96 35.65 18.14
N GLY A 113 11.87 34.67 18.08
CA GLY A 113 13.29 34.88 17.80
C GLY A 113 14.10 35.43 18.97
N ALA A 114 13.54 35.43 20.18
CA ALA A 114 14.23 35.78 21.42
C ALA A 114 14.26 34.58 22.37
N CYS A 115 15.42 34.32 22.96
CA CYS A 115 15.54 33.39 24.07
C CYS A 115 14.94 34.04 25.31
N GLU A 116 13.88 33.43 25.83
CA GLU A 116 13.20 33.89 27.03
C GLU A 116 13.07 32.74 28.03
N VAL A 117 13.21 33.04 29.31
CA VAL A 117 12.92 32.07 30.37
C VAL A 117 11.41 31.83 30.39
N SER A 118 11.00 30.63 30.02
CA SER A 118 9.60 30.20 30.11
C SER A 118 9.49 29.08 31.11
N CYS A 119 8.63 29.27 32.10
CA CYS A 119 8.44 28.28 33.16
C CYS A 119 7.28 27.33 32.83
N PRO A 120 7.39 26.05 33.22
CA PRO A 120 6.25 25.14 33.19
C PRO A 120 5.04 25.71 33.94
N PRO A 121 3.80 25.32 33.58
CA PRO A 121 2.60 25.76 34.28
C PRO A 121 2.72 25.59 35.80
N GLY A 122 2.37 26.63 36.55
CA GLY A 122 2.43 26.64 38.03
C GLY A 122 3.75 27.12 38.62
N GLN A 123 4.71 27.56 37.81
CA GLN A 123 5.96 28.18 38.25
C GLN A 123 6.00 29.66 37.86
N ASP A 124 6.58 30.48 38.73
CA ASP A 124 6.83 31.90 38.49
C ASP A 124 8.32 32.14 38.19
N ILE A 125 8.62 33.17 37.40
CA ILE A 125 9.99 33.61 37.15
C ILE A 125 10.45 34.46 38.33
N CYS A 126 11.32 33.91 39.17
CA CYS A 126 11.96 34.61 40.29
C CYS A 126 13.46 34.73 40.03
N ASP A 127 13.97 35.96 39.96
CA ASP A 127 15.38 36.27 39.66
C ASP A 127 15.94 35.58 38.40
N GLY A 128 15.09 35.40 37.38
CA GLY A 128 15.46 34.76 36.11
C GLY A 128 15.47 33.24 36.15
N GLN A 129 14.98 32.63 37.24
CA GLN A 129 14.82 31.17 37.36
C GLN A 129 13.36 30.81 37.60
N CYS A 130 12.98 29.61 37.18
CA CYS A 130 11.65 29.10 37.42
C CYS A 130 11.53 28.54 38.84
N THR A 131 10.57 29.08 39.58
CA THR A 131 10.37 28.77 40.99
C THR A 131 8.91 28.41 41.26
N LEU A 132 8.67 27.36 42.03
CA LEU A 132 7.35 26.98 42.52
C LEU A 132 7.00 27.83 43.76
N THR A 133 6.32 28.95 43.58
CA THR A 133 5.94 29.84 44.69
C THR A 133 4.95 29.19 45.67
N GLU A 134 4.29 28.10 45.27
CA GLU A 134 3.40 27.34 46.16
C GLU A 134 4.14 26.51 47.22
N SER A 135 5.42 26.20 47.02
CA SER A 135 6.18 25.27 47.85
C SER A 135 7.62 25.69 48.16
N ASP A 136 8.20 26.67 47.46
CA ASP A 136 9.56 27.16 47.73
C ASP A 136 9.58 28.05 48.99
N PRO A 137 10.27 27.66 50.08
CA PRO A 137 10.38 28.46 51.30
C PRO A 137 11.07 29.81 51.11
N ALA A 138 11.88 29.98 50.06
CA ALA A 138 12.54 31.25 49.76
C ALA A 138 11.65 32.21 48.93
N ASN A 139 10.55 31.71 48.35
CA ASN A 139 9.68 32.43 47.41
C ASN A 139 8.20 32.08 47.65
N CYS A 140 7.77 31.99 48.91
CA CYS A 140 6.47 31.41 49.27
C CYS A 140 5.31 32.39 49.04
N GLY A 141 4.49 32.11 48.04
CA GLY A 141 3.38 32.97 47.60
C GLY A 141 3.80 34.09 46.64
N GLY A 142 5.10 34.28 46.43
CA GLY A 142 5.66 35.31 45.57
C GLY A 142 7.19 35.34 45.58
N CYS A 143 7.79 35.91 44.55
CA CYS A 143 9.25 36.00 44.45
C CYS A 143 9.85 36.86 45.58
N GLY A 144 10.81 36.29 46.30
CA GLY A 144 11.48 36.91 47.45
C GLY A 144 10.67 36.91 48.75
N ASP A 145 9.46 36.34 48.76
CA ASP A 145 8.63 36.19 49.96
C ASP A 145 9.08 34.97 50.77
N ALA A 146 10.29 35.05 51.34
CA ALA A 146 10.87 33.97 52.13
C ALA A 146 10.18 33.80 53.49
N CYS A 147 9.95 32.56 53.89
CA CYS A 147 9.43 32.22 55.21
C CYS A 147 10.48 32.42 56.31
N ASP A 148 10.02 32.63 57.55
CA ASP A 148 10.93 32.78 58.70
C ASP A 148 11.62 31.45 59.04
N ASP A 149 12.75 31.52 59.75
CA ASP A 149 13.50 30.33 60.19
C ASP A 149 12.60 29.34 60.95
N GLY A 150 12.45 28.14 60.38
CA GLY A 150 11.65 27.05 60.96
C GLY A 150 10.19 27.00 60.48
N GLU A 151 9.80 27.87 59.56
CA GLU A 151 8.53 27.78 58.85
C GLU A 151 8.67 26.98 57.55
N VAL A 152 7.54 26.46 57.07
CA VAL A 152 7.40 25.70 55.83
C VAL A 152 6.51 26.47 54.85
N CYS A 153 6.78 26.34 53.55
CA CYS A 153 5.88 26.86 52.54
C CYS A 153 4.77 25.85 52.25
N MET A 154 3.52 26.26 52.45
CA MET A 154 2.33 25.43 52.25
C MET A 154 1.31 26.18 51.40
N MET A 155 1.15 25.75 50.15
CA MET A 155 0.21 26.33 49.18
C MET A 155 0.40 27.85 49.02
N GLY A 156 1.66 28.30 48.97
CA GLY A 156 2.02 29.71 48.81
C GLY A 156 1.84 30.57 50.06
N ALA A 157 1.76 29.96 51.24
CA ALA A 157 1.77 30.66 52.52
C ALA A 157 2.73 30.01 53.51
N CYS A 158 3.48 30.84 54.24
CA CYS A 158 4.35 30.39 55.32
C CYS A 158 3.52 29.87 56.50
N ALA A 159 3.89 28.70 57.01
CA ALA A 159 3.24 28.03 58.12
C ALA A 159 4.27 27.42 59.08
N VAL A 160 3.92 27.26 60.35
CA VAL A 160 4.82 26.69 61.37
C VAL A 160 4.94 25.16 61.26
N THR A 161 3.94 24.50 60.68
CA THR A 161 3.91 23.05 60.49
C THR A 161 3.09 22.69 59.26
N CYS A 162 3.38 21.56 58.64
CA CYS A 162 2.52 21.01 57.60
C CYS A 162 1.13 20.64 58.11
N GLY A 163 0.13 20.76 57.23
CA GLY A 163 -1.22 20.29 57.48
C GLY A 163 -1.29 18.78 57.72
N ALA A 164 -2.44 18.30 58.18
CA ALA A 164 -2.67 16.85 58.33
C ALA A 164 -2.40 16.14 56.99
N ASP A 165 -1.78 14.97 57.08
CA ASP A 165 -1.44 14.08 55.95
C ASP A 165 -0.35 14.60 54.99
N LEU A 166 0.28 15.74 55.29
CA LEU A 166 1.47 16.22 54.57
C LEU A 166 2.75 16.02 55.40
N MET A 167 3.84 15.69 54.72
CA MET A 167 5.17 15.57 55.32
C MET A 167 6.05 16.75 54.91
N GLU A 168 6.81 17.27 55.88
CA GLU A 168 7.85 18.25 55.59
C GLU A 168 9.02 17.55 54.87
N CYS A 169 9.31 18.02 53.66
CA CYS A 169 10.46 17.62 52.87
C CYS A 169 11.28 18.86 52.50
N SER A 170 12.40 19.06 53.20
CA SER A 170 13.35 20.17 52.93
C SER A 170 12.71 21.56 52.97
N GLY A 171 11.80 21.82 53.91
CA GLY A 171 11.12 23.11 54.09
C GLY A 171 9.79 23.25 53.35
N SER A 172 9.41 22.29 52.51
CA SER A 172 8.14 22.29 51.79
C SER A 172 7.20 21.21 52.32
N CYS A 173 5.89 21.47 52.34
CA CYS A 173 4.90 20.46 52.68
C CYS A 173 4.49 19.64 51.45
N VAL A 174 4.70 18.33 51.51
CA VAL A 174 4.49 17.43 50.39
C VAL A 174 3.56 16.28 50.77
N ASP A 175 2.62 15.95 49.88
CA ASP A 175 1.81 14.74 50.00
C ASP A 175 2.58 13.55 49.40
N LEU A 176 3.08 12.67 50.28
CA LEU A 176 3.87 11.50 49.88
C LEU A 176 3.02 10.45 49.14
N ALA A 177 1.69 10.54 49.17
CA ALA A 177 0.82 9.54 48.54
C ALA A 177 0.67 9.74 47.03
N ILE A 178 0.91 10.97 46.53
CA ILE A 178 0.66 11.35 45.14
C ILE A 178 1.80 12.13 44.49
N ASN A 179 2.81 12.58 45.25
CA ASN A 179 3.90 13.35 44.69
C ASN A 179 4.97 12.43 44.06
N PRO A 180 5.23 12.51 42.74
CA PRO A 180 6.19 11.65 42.06
C PRO A 180 7.66 11.91 42.42
N ILE A 181 7.99 13.03 43.07
CA ILE A 181 9.36 13.37 43.52
C ILE A 181 9.60 12.93 44.98
N HIS A 182 8.53 12.77 45.77
CA HIS A 182 8.57 12.42 47.19
C HIS A 182 7.66 11.22 47.51
N CYS A 183 7.61 10.22 46.64
CA CYS A 183 6.60 9.17 46.74
C CYS A 183 6.91 8.21 47.90
N GLY A 184 6.04 8.14 48.90
CA GLY A 184 6.20 7.31 50.11
C GLY A 184 7.29 7.78 51.09
N ALA A 185 8.27 8.57 50.65
CA ALA A 185 9.31 9.18 51.47
C ALA A 185 9.89 10.44 50.79
N CYS A 186 10.41 11.37 51.59
CA CYS A 186 11.06 12.58 51.05
C CYS A 186 12.23 12.23 50.12
N GLY A 187 12.23 12.80 48.92
CA GLY A 187 13.27 12.59 47.92
C GLY A 187 13.24 11.23 47.22
N ASN A 188 12.21 10.42 47.47
CA ASN A 188 11.99 9.18 46.73
C ASN A 188 11.31 9.49 45.38
N VAL A 189 12.14 9.86 44.40
CA VAL A 189 11.70 10.16 43.04
C VAL A 189 11.29 8.87 42.34
N CYS A 190 10.11 8.86 41.71
CA CYS A 190 9.66 7.72 40.95
C CYS A 190 10.51 7.52 39.69
N PRO A 191 10.88 6.27 39.36
CA PRO A 191 11.70 5.98 38.20
C PRO A 191 11.03 6.50 36.92
N ILE A 192 11.84 7.08 36.04
CA ILE A 192 11.45 7.41 34.67
C ILE A 192 12.21 6.47 33.73
N GLY A 193 11.52 5.95 32.73
CA GLY A 193 12.09 5.10 31.68
C GLY A 193 12.05 5.81 30.33
N PHE A 194 12.64 5.22 29.29
CA PHE A 194 12.45 5.73 27.94
C PHE A 194 10.95 5.69 27.60
N ALA A 195 10.38 6.84 27.26
CA ALA A 195 8.97 6.98 26.89
C ALA A 195 7.96 6.47 27.96
N ALA A 196 8.38 6.54 29.24
CA ALA A 196 7.60 6.11 30.39
C ALA A 196 7.60 7.17 31.50
N ASP A 197 6.46 7.34 32.14
CA ASP A 197 6.25 8.28 33.25
C ASP A 197 6.26 7.55 34.60
N GLY A 198 6.99 8.12 35.57
CA GLY A 198 6.96 7.71 36.96
C GLY A 198 5.84 8.40 37.72
N VAL A 199 4.84 7.64 38.16
CA VAL A 199 3.66 8.15 38.87
C VAL A 199 3.64 7.63 40.29
N CYS A 200 3.27 8.48 41.25
CA CYS A 200 3.06 8.06 42.63
C CYS A 200 1.59 7.74 42.89
N VAL A 201 1.32 6.51 43.32
CA VAL A 201 -0.02 6.04 43.65
C VAL A 201 -0.02 5.44 45.04
N ALA A 202 -0.73 6.09 45.96
CA ALA A 202 -0.83 5.67 47.36
C ALA A 202 0.53 5.49 48.07
N GLY A 203 1.53 6.30 47.70
CA GLY A 203 2.87 6.28 48.28
C GLY A 203 3.79 5.20 47.71
N GLU A 204 3.38 4.54 46.63
CA GLU A 204 4.22 3.61 45.87
C GLU A 204 4.45 4.15 44.46
N CYS A 205 5.70 4.07 44.01
CA CYS A 205 6.05 4.44 42.64
C CYS A 205 5.59 3.37 41.66
N GLN A 206 4.94 3.82 40.60
CA GLN A 206 4.48 3.01 39.48
C GLN A 206 4.99 3.64 38.19
N THR A 207 5.29 2.83 37.19
CA THR A 207 5.74 3.27 35.87
C THR A 207 4.67 2.96 34.85
N TYR A 208 4.38 3.93 33.98
CA TYR A 208 3.40 3.80 32.91
C TYR A 208 4.00 4.25 31.59
N CYS A 209 3.63 3.59 30.50
CA CYS A 209 3.96 4.09 29.18
C CYS A 209 3.18 5.36 28.87
N GLN A 210 3.83 6.28 28.18
CA GLN A 210 3.18 7.43 27.57
C GLN A 210 2.18 6.97 26.49
N ASP A 211 1.30 7.87 26.07
CA ASP A 211 0.29 7.56 25.05
C ASP A 211 0.92 6.97 23.78
N LEU A 212 0.35 5.86 23.28
CA LEU A 212 0.83 5.12 22.10
C LEU A 212 2.28 4.60 22.19
N GLN A 213 2.82 4.47 23.40
CA GLN A 213 4.05 3.74 23.68
C GLN A 213 3.74 2.42 24.39
N GLY A 214 4.55 1.39 24.12
CA GLY A 214 4.34 0.06 24.70
C GLY A 214 5.63 -0.59 25.18
N ASP A 215 5.54 -1.22 26.34
CA ASP A 215 6.48 -2.22 26.87
C ASP A 215 6.11 -3.59 26.29
N CYS A 216 6.71 -3.96 25.17
CA CYS A 216 6.35 -5.18 24.43
C CYS A 216 7.25 -6.37 24.79
N ASN A 217 8.41 -6.12 25.40
CA ASN A 217 9.29 -7.13 25.96
C ASN A 217 8.92 -7.53 27.42
N GLY A 218 8.13 -6.71 28.11
CA GLY A 218 7.60 -6.94 29.46
C GLY A 218 8.59 -6.65 30.58
N ASP A 219 9.57 -5.76 30.37
CA ASP A 219 10.64 -5.47 31.32
C ASP A 219 10.54 -4.09 32.00
N LEU A 220 9.43 -3.36 31.83
CA LEU A 220 9.23 -2.01 32.39
C LEU A 220 9.42 -1.93 33.92
N ALA A 221 9.15 -3.01 34.65
CA ALA A 221 9.31 -3.08 36.11
C ALA A 221 10.71 -3.55 36.56
N MET A 222 11.60 -3.89 35.62
CA MET A 222 12.94 -4.35 35.91
C MET A 222 13.88 -3.16 36.12
N MET A 223 14.86 -3.31 37.01
CA MET A 223 15.85 -2.26 37.28
C MET A 223 16.72 -1.92 36.06
N ASP A 224 16.85 -2.87 35.12
CA ASP A 224 17.60 -2.74 33.86
C ASP A 224 16.67 -2.75 32.63
N GLY A 225 15.35 -2.50 32.83
CA GLY A 225 14.39 -2.45 31.73
C GLY A 225 14.65 -1.29 30.78
N ASP A 226 14.33 -1.45 29.51
CA ASP A 226 14.57 -0.44 28.47
C ASP A 226 13.41 0.56 28.29
N GLY A 227 12.32 0.38 29.04
CA GLY A 227 11.21 1.33 29.15
C GLY A 227 10.04 0.93 28.29
N CYS A 228 9.44 1.89 27.59
CA CYS A 228 8.40 1.64 26.60
C CYS A 228 9.01 1.81 25.21
N GLU A 229 9.66 0.74 24.78
CA GLU A 229 10.56 0.65 23.64
C GLU A 229 9.85 0.69 22.28
N THR A 230 8.53 0.46 22.26
CA THR A 230 7.77 0.30 21.03
C THR A 230 6.86 1.49 20.73
N ARG A 231 6.93 2.02 19.50
CA ARG A 231 6.06 3.09 19.00
C ARG A 231 4.76 2.52 18.42
N LEU A 232 3.76 2.34 19.27
CA LEU A 232 2.47 1.74 18.90
C LEU A 232 1.68 2.58 17.88
N GLU A 233 2.06 3.85 17.66
CA GLU A 233 1.42 4.73 16.69
C GLU A 233 1.65 4.31 15.22
N MET A 234 2.80 3.69 14.93
CA MET A 234 3.29 3.46 13.58
C MET A 234 3.95 2.10 13.36
N ASP A 235 4.18 1.34 14.43
CA ASP A 235 4.71 -0.02 14.32
C ASP A 235 3.61 -0.98 13.82
N VAL A 236 3.82 -1.54 12.63
CA VAL A 236 2.88 -2.45 11.97
C VAL A 236 2.70 -3.77 12.72
N ASP A 237 3.70 -4.19 13.52
CA ASP A 237 3.67 -5.43 14.29
C ASP A 237 3.08 -5.21 15.70
N ASN A 238 2.93 -3.95 16.13
CA ASN A 238 2.52 -3.55 17.47
C ASN A 238 1.51 -2.38 17.44
N CYS A 239 0.57 -2.38 16.49
CA CYS A 239 -0.25 -1.21 16.22
C CYS A 239 -1.34 -0.97 17.29
N GLY A 240 -1.21 0.12 18.04
CA GLY A 240 -2.07 0.49 19.16
C GLY A 240 -1.95 -0.40 20.39
N ALA A 241 -1.32 -1.57 20.28
CA ALA A 241 -1.03 -2.48 21.38
C ALA A 241 0.11 -3.44 20.99
N CYS A 242 0.89 -3.88 21.98
CA CYS A 242 1.92 -4.88 21.76
C CYS A 242 1.36 -6.16 21.14
N ARG A 243 2.08 -6.69 20.14
CA ARG A 243 1.73 -7.91 19.39
C ARG A 243 0.41 -7.82 18.62
N ARG A 244 -0.01 -6.59 18.25
CA ARG A 244 -1.14 -6.34 17.36
C ARG A 244 -0.61 -6.06 15.96
N GLU A 245 -0.32 -7.14 15.24
CA GLU A 245 0.11 -7.09 13.84
C GLU A 245 -1.06 -6.73 12.93
N CYS A 246 -0.84 -5.80 11.99
CA CYS A 246 -1.86 -5.41 11.02
C CYS A 246 -1.90 -6.38 9.83
N VAL A 247 -2.70 -7.44 9.98
CA VAL A 247 -2.92 -8.46 8.95
C VAL A 247 -4.34 -8.34 8.39
N PHE A 248 -4.44 -8.29 7.07
CA PHE A 248 -5.70 -8.19 6.32
C PHE A 248 -5.71 -9.22 5.19
N ASP A 249 -6.90 -9.73 4.85
CA ASP A 249 -7.04 -10.68 3.74
C ASP A 249 -6.83 -9.94 2.41
N ASN A 250 -5.95 -10.49 1.56
CA ASN A 250 -5.55 -9.95 0.26
C ASN A 250 -5.08 -8.48 0.28
N ALA A 251 -4.45 -8.04 1.37
CA ALA A 251 -3.97 -6.68 1.49
C ALA A 251 -2.73 -6.55 2.39
N THR A 252 -1.94 -5.50 2.14
CA THR A 252 -0.85 -5.09 3.02
C THR A 252 -1.37 -4.10 4.06
N GLY A 253 -1.15 -4.41 5.34
CA GLY A 253 -1.53 -3.54 6.45
C GLY A 253 -0.53 -2.41 6.73
N SER A 254 -1.03 -1.32 7.31
CA SER A 254 -0.25 -0.22 7.86
C SER A 254 -0.80 0.19 9.23
N CYS A 255 0.04 0.81 10.06
CA CYS A 255 -0.36 1.39 11.32
C CYS A 255 -0.40 2.91 11.22
N THR A 256 -1.55 3.51 11.50
CA THR A 256 -1.72 4.97 11.52
C THR A 256 -2.42 5.37 12.80
N ALA A 257 -1.77 6.22 13.60
CA ALA A 257 -2.31 6.71 14.87
C ALA A 257 -2.70 5.60 15.86
N GLY A 258 -2.05 4.42 15.78
CA GLY A 258 -2.39 3.25 16.60
C GLY A 258 -3.57 2.41 16.08
N ASP A 259 -4.10 2.74 14.91
CA ASP A 259 -5.12 1.95 14.23
C ASP A 259 -4.53 1.23 13.02
N CYS A 260 -4.84 -0.07 12.92
CA CYS A 260 -4.52 -0.85 11.72
C CYS A 260 -5.44 -0.42 10.59
N VAL A 261 -4.84 -0.05 9.46
CA VAL A 261 -5.53 0.36 8.23
C VAL A 261 -4.97 -0.41 7.04
N ILE A 262 -5.78 -0.60 6.00
CA ILE A 262 -5.32 -1.15 4.73
C ILE A 262 -4.42 -0.11 4.06
N ALA A 263 -3.17 -0.47 3.78
CA ALA A 263 -2.25 0.38 3.04
C ALA A 263 -2.53 0.29 1.54
N THR A 264 -2.56 -0.94 1.04
CA THR A 264 -2.79 -1.29 -0.37
C THR A 264 -3.36 -2.69 -0.47
N CYS A 265 -4.34 -2.88 -1.36
CA CYS A 265 -4.79 -4.21 -1.76
C CYS A 265 -3.69 -4.94 -2.54
N ASP A 266 -3.69 -6.27 -2.43
CA ASP A 266 -2.88 -7.13 -3.27
C ASP A 266 -3.30 -7.00 -4.74
N ALA A 267 -2.37 -7.26 -5.66
CA ALA A 267 -2.65 -7.12 -7.08
C ALA A 267 -3.82 -8.03 -7.51
N GLY A 268 -4.87 -7.43 -8.09
CA GLY A 268 -6.07 -8.13 -8.53
C GLY A 268 -7.22 -8.14 -7.51
N PHE A 269 -7.05 -7.45 -6.37
CA PHE A 269 -8.09 -7.26 -5.36
C PHE A 269 -8.41 -5.77 -5.16
N ASP A 270 -9.62 -5.49 -4.67
CA ASP A 270 -10.11 -4.15 -4.34
C ASP A 270 -11.00 -4.23 -3.08
N ASP A 271 -11.10 -3.12 -2.35
CA ASP A 271 -11.92 -2.94 -1.13
C ASP A 271 -13.22 -2.22 -1.52
N CYS A 272 -14.32 -2.97 -1.61
CA CYS A 272 -15.57 -2.49 -2.18
C CYS A 272 -16.57 -1.97 -1.16
N ASP A 273 -16.50 -2.42 0.09
CA ASP A 273 -17.34 -1.95 1.18
C ASP A 273 -16.63 -0.92 2.09
N THR A 274 -15.34 -0.68 1.89
CA THR A 274 -14.47 0.21 2.67
C THR A 274 -14.31 -0.21 4.13
N ASP A 275 -14.66 -1.45 4.44
CA ASP A 275 -14.53 -2.05 5.76
C ASP A 275 -13.18 -2.72 5.89
N GLY A 276 -12.19 -1.95 6.34
CA GLY A 276 -10.85 -2.47 6.60
C GLY A 276 -10.78 -3.68 7.54
N THR A 277 -11.86 -4.08 8.23
CA THR A 277 -11.85 -5.29 9.07
C THR A 277 -11.94 -6.61 8.29
N ASN A 278 -12.36 -6.59 7.03
CA ASN A 278 -12.51 -7.80 6.20
C ASN A 278 -11.54 -7.88 5.01
N GLY A 279 -10.65 -6.88 4.84
CA GLY A 279 -9.58 -6.89 3.85
C GLY A 279 -9.99 -6.32 2.49
N CYS A 280 -9.30 -6.74 1.42
CA CYS A 280 -9.71 -6.45 0.06
C CYS A 280 -10.47 -7.66 -0.49
N GLU A 281 -11.78 -7.60 -0.36
CA GLU A 281 -12.71 -8.71 -0.48
C GLU A 281 -13.12 -9.04 -1.91
N ALA A 282 -12.91 -8.12 -2.86
CA ALA A 282 -13.32 -8.29 -4.25
C ALA A 282 -12.17 -8.66 -5.18
N GLU A 283 -12.27 -9.82 -5.84
CA GLU A 283 -11.31 -10.25 -6.87
C GLU A 283 -11.59 -9.54 -8.22
N ILE A 284 -11.05 -8.35 -8.40
CA ILE A 284 -11.27 -7.54 -9.62
C ILE A 284 -10.61 -8.10 -10.88
N ALA A 285 -9.70 -9.06 -10.76
CA ALA A 285 -9.03 -9.66 -11.91
C ALA A 285 -9.88 -10.72 -12.65
N ALA A 286 -10.83 -11.35 -11.94
CA ALA A 286 -11.56 -12.53 -12.43
C ALA A 286 -13.05 -12.55 -12.05
N ASP A 287 -13.50 -11.79 -11.06
CA ASP A 287 -14.92 -11.73 -10.71
C ASP A 287 -15.72 -10.92 -11.73
N SER A 288 -16.64 -11.60 -12.41
CA SER A 288 -17.58 -11.00 -13.35
C SER A 288 -18.52 -9.95 -12.76
N ASN A 289 -18.66 -9.87 -11.43
CA ASN A 289 -19.47 -8.85 -10.76
C ASN A 289 -18.65 -7.63 -10.31
N ASN A 290 -17.31 -7.71 -10.33
CA ASN A 290 -16.37 -6.69 -9.86
C ASN A 290 -15.23 -6.47 -10.87
N CYS A 291 -15.46 -6.65 -12.16
CA CYS A 291 -14.40 -6.77 -13.15
C CYS A 291 -13.65 -5.46 -13.39
N GLY A 292 -12.38 -5.42 -12.98
CA GLY A 292 -11.49 -4.25 -13.09
C GLY A 292 -11.76 -3.15 -12.06
N ALA A 293 -12.93 -3.16 -11.41
CA ALA A 293 -13.30 -2.30 -10.30
C ALA A 293 -14.58 -2.80 -9.63
N CYS A 294 -14.77 -2.45 -8.36
CA CYS A 294 -15.97 -2.72 -7.58
C CYS A 294 -17.28 -2.44 -8.32
N GLY A 295 -18.19 -3.43 -8.34
CA GLY A 295 -19.51 -3.34 -8.95
C GLY A 295 -19.53 -3.31 -10.48
N THR A 296 -18.40 -3.50 -11.15
CA THR A 296 -18.34 -3.60 -12.61
C THR A 296 -18.79 -4.97 -13.07
N VAL A 297 -20.08 -5.09 -13.36
CA VAL A 297 -20.69 -6.35 -13.81
C VAL A 297 -20.52 -6.52 -15.32
N CYS A 298 -19.89 -7.62 -15.75
CA CYS A 298 -19.78 -7.99 -17.16
C CYS A 298 -21.14 -8.34 -17.78
N ALA A 299 -21.32 -8.08 -19.08
CA ALA A 299 -22.58 -8.39 -19.74
C ALA A 299 -22.80 -9.91 -19.86
N SER A 300 -24.04 -10.30 -20.13
CA SER A 300 -24.35 -11.72 -20.39
C SER A 300 -23.54 -12.25 -21.57
N GLY A 301 -22.74 -13.28 -21.33
CA GLY A 301 -21.80 -13.84 -22.31
C GLY A 301 -20.41 -13.22 -22.30
N GLU A 302 -20.05 -12.44 -21.28
CA GLU A 302 -18.69 -11.91 -21.04
C GLU A 302 -18.09 -12.47 -19.74
N ALA A 303 -16.77 -12.64 -19.73
CA ALA A 303 -15.94 -13.05 -18.60
C ALA A 303 -15.02 -11.90 -18.17
N CYS A 304 -14.66 -11.85 -16.89
CA CYS A 304 -13.56 -10.99 -16.46
C CYS A 304 -12.21 -11.67 -16.71
N VAL A 305 -11.37 -11.08 -17.55
CA VAL A 305 -10.02 -11.57 -17.83
C VAL A 305 -9.05 -10.43 -17.59
N MET A 306 -8.24 -10.55 -16.53
CA MET A 306 -7.29 -9.52 -16.11
C MET A 306 -7.96 -8.16 -15.89
N GLY A 307 -9.16 -8.15 -15.30
CA GLY A 307 -9.92 -6.93 -15.03
C GLY A 307 -10.63 -6.33 -16.25
N VAL A 308 -10.77 -7.08 -17.34
CA VAL A 308 -11.49 -6.64 -18.55
C VAL A 308 -12.60 -7.62 -18.89
N CYS A 309 -13.82 -7.11 -19.09
CA CYS A 309 -14.92 -7.92 -19.64
C CYS A 309 -14.61 -8.29 -21.09
N THR A 310 -14.46 -9.58 -21.34
CA THR A 310 -14.15 -10.16 -22.64
C THR A 310 -15.23 -11.17 -23.03
N PRO A 311 -15.61 -11.33 -24.31
CA PRO A 311 -16.57 -12.35 -24.69
C PRO A 311 -16.14 -13.75 -24.24
N ALA A 312 -17.01 -14.40 -23.46
CA ALA A 312 -16.85 -15.77 -23.01
C ALA A 312 -16.83 -16.73 -24.21
N SER A 313 -15.80 -17.57 -24.30
CA SER A 313 -15.79 -18.68 -25.25
C SER A 313 -15.65 -20.01 -24.53
N ALA A 314 -16.43 -21.00 -25.00
CA ALA A 314 -16.20 -22.43 -24.82
C ALA A 314 -16.85 -23.19 -23.66
N ASP A 315 -17.66 -22.60 -22.78
CA ASP A 315 -18.22 -23.33 -21.62
C ASP A 315 -19.56 -24.05 -21.87
N THR A 316 -20.23 -23.74 -22.99
CA THR A 316 -21.54 -24.34 -23.30
C THR A 316 -21.62 -24.87 -24.72
N CYS A 317 -22.63 -25.71 -24.98
CA CYS A 317 -22.99 -26.15 -26.33
C CYS A 317 -23.43 -25.02 -27.28
N SER A 318 -23.66 -23.81 -26.75
CA SER A 318 -23.96 -22.61 -27.56
C SER A 318 -22.69 -21.87 -27.98
N SER A 319 -21.54 -22.21 -27.41
CA SER A 319 -20.27 -21.49 -27.57
C SER A 319 -19.07 -22.43 -27.80
N VAL A 320 -19.31 -23.60 -28.40
CA VAL A 320 -18.31 -24.67 -28.61
C VAL A 320 -17.11 -24.19 -29.43
N VAL A 321 -15.90 -24.55 -29.01
CA VAL A 321 -14.67 -24.28 -29.78
C VAL A 321 -14.48 -25.35 -30.86
N ALA A 322 -14.47 -24.95 -32.12
CA ALA A 322 -14.19 -25.84 -33.25
C ALA A 322 -12.67 -26.03 -33.41
N LEU A 323 -12.22 -27.27 -33.32
CA LEU A 323 -10.81 -27.66 -33.47
C LEU A 323 -10.48 -28.07 -34.90
N THR A 324 -9.19 -28.00 -35.22
CA THR A 324 -8.62 -28.53 -36.45
C THR A 324 -7.53 -29.55 -36.15
N ALA A 325 -7.19 -30.41 -37.12
CA ALA A 325 -6.08 -31.35 -36.97
C ALA A 325 -4.76 -30.60 -36.73
N GLY A 326 -3.95 -31.06 -35.77
CA GLY A 326 -2.74 -30.38 -35.32
C GLY A 326 -2.90 -29.70 -33.95
N VAL A 327 -2.03 -28.74 -33.65
CA VAL A 327 -2.01 -28.03 -32.36
C VAL A 327 -3.00 -26.86 -32.42
N ASN A 328 -3.90 -26.80 -31.43
CA ASN A 328 -4.85 -25.72 -31.24
C ASN A 328 -4.54 -25.03 -29.91
N THR A 329 -4.47 -23.70 -29.92
CA THR A 329 -4.31 -22.87 -28.72
C THR A 329 -5.65 -22.24 -28.40
N ILE A 330 -6.24 -22.63 -27.27
CA ILE A 330 -7.60 -22.28 -26.89
C ILE A 330 -7.56 -21.32 -25.72
N MET A 331 -8.05 -20.11 -25.95
CA MET A 331 -8.43 -19.21 -24.85
C MET A 331 -9.82 -19.64 -24.40
N TRP A 332 -9.97 -19.96 -23.12
CA TRP A 332 -11.21 -20.46 -22.56
C TRP A 332 -11.45 -19.83 -21.18
N THR A 333 -12.71 -19.84 -20.76
CA THR A 333 -13.17 -19.38 -19.45
C THR A 333 -14.36 -20.25 -19.03
N ALA A 334 -14.25 -21.01 -17.95
CA ALA A 334 -15.42 -21.69 -17.38
C ALA A 334 -16.21 -20.74 -16.48
N PHE A 335 -17.52 -20.86 -16.57
CA PHE A 335 -18.48 -20.28 -15.66
C PHE A 335 -19.15 -21.44 -14.92
N GLY A 336 -19.60 -21.24 -13.68
CA GLY A 336 -20.38 -22.25 -12.94
C GLY A 336 -21.76 -22.56 -13.55
N ALA A 337 -21.97 -22.37 -14.86
CA ALA A 337 -23.21 -22.71 -15.57
C ALA A 337 -23.20 -24.20 -15.94
N GLU A 338 -23.42 -25.03 -14.92
CA GLU A 338 -23.47 -26.48 -14.99
C GLU A 338 -24.65 -26.96 -15.87
N TYR A 339 -24.41 -27.37 -17.12
CA TYR A 339 -25.47 -27.94 -17.98
C TYR A 339 -25.60 -29.47 -17.86
N LEU A 340 -24.67 -30.16 -17.19
CA LEU A 340 -24.70 -31.62 -17.03
C LEU A 340 -25.26 -32.01 -15.65
N ALA A 341 -26.59 -32.11 -15.59
CA ALA A 341 -27.34 -32.15 -14.33
C ALA A 341 -27.42 -33.51 -13.60
N ALA A 342 -26.67 -34.55 -13.97
CA ALA A 342 -26.78 -35.85 -13.29
C ALA A 342 -25.51 -36.72 -13.25
N TYR A 343 -25.12 -37.11 -12.03
CA TYR A 343 -24.03 -38.07 -11.74
C TYR A 343 -24.17 -39.42 -12.46
N SER A 344 -25.39 -39.85 -12.83
CA SER A 344 -25.63 -41.13 -13.53
C SER A 344 -25.12 -41.18 -14.97
N ASP A 345 -24.77 -40.02 -15.53
CA ASP A 345 -24.53 -39.88 -16.96
C ASP A 345 -23.04 -39.93 -17.31
N TYR A 346 -22.14 -39.82 -16.32
CA TYR A 346 -20.70 -39.84 -16.55
C TYR A 346 -20.14 -41.27 -16.76
N PRO A 347 -19.10 -41.43 -17.60
CA PRO A 347 -18.43 -42.71 -17.79
C PRO A 347 -17.82 -43.26 -16.51
N THR A 348 -17.96 -44.58 -16.35
CA THR A 348 -17.51 -45.30 -15.15
C THR A 348 -15.99 -45.22 -15.07
N GLY A 349 -15.46 -44.31 -14.25
CA GLY A 349 -14.01 -44.05 -14.12
C GLY A 349 -13.61 -42.58 -14.24
N CYS A 350 -14.47 -41.70 -14.77
CA CYS A 350 -14.18 -40.25 -14.89
C CYS A 350 -14.46 -39.46 -13.62
N VAL A 351 -15.26 -40.01 -12.71
CA VAL A 351 -15.75 -39.31 -11.51
C VAL A 351 -15.14 -39.98 -10.28
N PRO A 352 -14.55 -39.23 -9.34
CA PRO A 352 -14.07 -39.80 -8.09
C PRO A 352 -15.20 -40.42 -7.27
N VAL A 353 -14.90 -41.56 -6.63
CA VAL A 353 -15.81 -42.44 -5.88
C VAL A 353 -16.36 -41.89 -4.56
N SER A 354 -16.55 -40.58 -4.40
CA SER A 354 -17.11 -40.03 -3.15
C SER A 354 -17.98 -38.80 -3.41
N SER A 355 -19.30 -38.95 -3.19
CA SER A 355 -20.33 -37.95 -2.81
C SER A 355 -20.36 -36.54 -3.43
N TYR A 356 -19.42 -36.18 -4.30
CA TYR A 356 -19.30 -34.91 -4.97
C TYR A 356 -19.90 -35.08 -6.37
N VAL A 357 -20.90 -34.27 -6.67
CA VAL A 357 -21.45 -34.17 -8.02
C VAL A 357 -20.43 -33.32 -8.79
N PRO A 358 -19.86 -33.79 -9.91
CA PRO A 358 -19.02 -32.95 -10.74
C PRO A 358 -19.79 -31.70 -11.13
N ASP A 359 -19.16 -30.54 -10.97
CA ASP A 359 -19.59 -29.32 -11.64
C ASP A 359 -19.49 -29.60 -13.17
N GLY A 360 -20.26 -28.91 -14.00
CA GLY A 360 -20.39 -29.20 -15.44
C GLY A 360 -19.06 -29.13 -16.22
N PRO A 361 -19.10 -29.22 -17.57
CA PRO A 361 -17.88 -29.18 -18.34
C PRO A 361 -17.34 -27.75 -18.43
N ASP A 362 -16.15 -27.51 -17.91
CA ASP A 362 -15.43 -26.22 -17.94
C ASP A 362 -15.05 -25.76 -19.36
N LEU A 363 -14.94 -26.71 -20.29
CA LEU A 363 -14.59 -26.45 -21.68
C LEU A 363 -15.24 -27.49 -22.59
N VAL A 364 -15.96 -27.01 -23.59
CA VAL A 364 -16.59 -27.77 -24.66
C VAL A 364 -15.93 -27.46 -26.00
N MET A 365 -15.35 -28.49 -26.59
CA MET A 365 -14.69 -28.46 -27.89
C MET A 365 -15.41 -29.37 -28.87
N SER A 366 -15.23 -29.14 -30.17
CA SER A 366 -15.73 -30.02 -31.22
C SER A 366 -14.75 -30.22 -32.35
N TYR A 367 -14.89 -31.33 -33.06
CA TYR A 367 -14.15 -31.62 -34.28
C TYR A 367 -15.04 -32.41 -35.24
N THR A 368 -15.13 -31.99 -36.50
CA THR A 368 -15.90 -32.69 -37.53
C THR A 368 -14.97 -33.50 -38.44
N ALA A 369 -15.19 -34.81 -38.49
CA ALA A 369 -14.38 -35.72 -39.27
C ALA A 369 -14.57 -35.54 -40.78
N SER A 370 -13.46 -35.52 -41.52
CA SER A 370 -13.48 -35.42 -42.98
C SER A 370 -13.58 -36.79 -43.67
N SER A 371 -13.20 -37.85 -42.96
CA SER A 371 -13.27 -39.24 -43.40
C SER A 371 -13.68 -40.16 -42.25
N ALA A 372 -13.79 -41.47 -42.48
CA ALA A 372 -13.89 -42.39 -41.36
C ALA A 372 -12.50 -42.47 -40.70
N GLU A 373 -12.40 -42.05 -39.44
CA GLU A 373 -11.13 -41.82 -38.77
C GLU A 373 -11.28 -41.99 -37.24
N THR A 374 -10.19 -42.33 -36.56
CA THR A 374 -10.07 -42.20 -35.10
C THR A 374 -9.30 -40.94 -34.78
N VAL A 375 -9.88 -40.10 -33.94
CA VAL A 375 -9.32 -38.80 -33.56
C VAL A 375 -8.89 -38.85 -32.09
N THR A 376 -7.61 -38.59 -31.85
CA THR A 376 -7.03 -38.44 -30.51
C THR A 376 -6.97 -36.96 -30.16
N PHE A 377 -7.59 -36.58 -29.03
CA PHE A 377 -7.51 -35.25 -28.46
C PHE A 377 -6.57 -35.29 -27.27
N ALA A 378 -5.38 -34.70 -27.39
CA ALA A 378 -4.38 -34.69 -26.34
C ALA A 378 -4.20 -33.30 -25.75
N LEU A 379 -4.41 -33.17 -24.43
CA LEU A 379 -4.03 -32.00 -23.66
C LEU A 379 -2.56 -32.13 -23.26
N THR A 380 -1.80 -31.06 -23.51
CA THR A 380 -0.38 -30.95 -23.11
C THR A 380 -0.21 -29.81 -22.12
N ASN A 381 0.79 -29.88 -21.24
CA ASN A 381 1.13 -28.83 -20.27
C ASN A 381 0.06 -28.55 -19.20
N ARG A 382 -0.56 -29.62 -18.69
CA ARG A 382 -1.51 -29.56 -17.56
C ARG A 382 -0.79 -29.39 -16.21
N PRO A 383 -1.33 -28.63 -15.24
CA PRO A 383 -0.83 -28.60 -13.87
C PRO A 383 -0.91 -29.99 -13.20
N SER A 384 0.09 -30.35 -12.40
CA SER A 384 0.20 -31.68 -11.76
C SER A 384 -0.56 -31.81 -10.42
N SER A 385 -1.26 -30.75 -9.99
CA SER A 385 -1.90 -30.64 -8.67
C SER A 385 -3.43 -30.80 -8.69
N THR A 386 -4.06 -30.98 -9.85
CA THR A 386 -5.52 -30.95 -10.02
C THR A 386 -6.04 -32.22 -10.72
N ARG A 387 -7.24 -32.69 -10.33
CA ARG A 387 -7.87 -33.87 -10.95
C ARG A 387 -8.80 -33.43 -12.07
N TRP A 388 -8.51 -33.89 -13.28
CA TRP A 388 -9.34 -33.59 -14.45
C TRP A 388 -9.87 -34.85 -15.09
N ALA A 389 -11.03 -34.72 -15.71
CA ALA A 389 -11.56 -35.67 -16.66
C ALA A 389 -11.68 -35.04 -18.06
N LEU A 390 -11.28 -35.80 -19.08
CA LEU A 390 -11.52 -35.50 -20.48
C LEU A 390 -12.48 -36.54 -21.01
N VAL A 391 -13.66 -36.11 -21.45
CA VAL A 391 -14.72 -36.98 -21.95
C VAL A 391 -14.98 -36.67 -23.42
N GLY A 392 -14.97 -37.69 -24.28
CA GLY A 392 -15.16 -37.54 -25.71
C GLY A 392 -16.27 -38.46 -26.24
N ASN A 393 -17.15 -37.92 -27.08
CA ASN A 393 -18.15 -38.72 -27.79
C ASN A 393 -18.57 -38.11 -29.13
N ALA A 394 -19.29 -38.89 -29.94
CA ALA A 394 -19.80 -38.49 -31.25
C ALA A 394 -21.30 -38.13 -31.26
N ARG A 395 -21.89 -37.87 -30.08
CA ARG A 395 -23.32 -37.59 -29.91
C ARG A 395 -23.58 -36.08 -29.96
N PRO A 396 -24.86 -35.64 -30.08
CA PRO A 396 -25.17 -34.22 -29.97
C PRO A 396 -24.60 -33.60 -28.68
N CYS A 397 -24.13 -32.36 -28.79
CA CYS A 397 -23.55 -31.66 -27.65
C CYS A 397 -24.48 -31.69 -26.43
N GLY A 398 -23.91 -31.91 -25.24
CA GLY A 398 -24.63 -32.00 -23.97
C GLY A 398 -25.21 -33.39 -23.68
N THR A 399 -24.92 -34.40 -24.52
CA THR A 399 -25.29 -35.79 -24.24
C THR A 399 -24.05 -36.61 -23.89
N ILE A 400 -23.87 -36.89 -22.60
CA ILE A 400 -22.84 -37.80 -22.09
C ILE A 400 -23.51 -39.08 -21.61
N GLN A 401 -22.88 -40.23 -21.84
CA GLN A 401 -23.31 -41.51 -21.30
C GLN A 401 -22.17 -42.25 -20.63
N SER A 402 -22.54 -43.22 -19.79
CA SER A 402 -21.59 -44.04 -19.04
C SER A 402 -20.63 -44.89 -19.89
N SER A 403 -20.92 -45.02 -21.19
CA SER A 403 -20.13 -45.76 -22.18
C SER A 403 -19.10 -44.92 -22.94
N ASP A 404 -19.06 -43.60 -22.71
CA ASP A 404 -18.26 -42.69 -23.53
C ASP A 404 -16.77 -42.79 -23.20
N ALA A 405 -15.94 -42.40 -24.17
CA ALA A 405 -14.49 -42.43 -24.01
C ALA A 405 -14.09 -41.40 -22.95
N CYS A 406 -13.20 -41.82 -22.06
CA CYS A 406 -12.79 -40.97 -20.96
C CYS A 406 -11.39 -41.29 -20.46
N SER A 407 -10.70 -40.22 -20.08
CA SER A 407 -9.44 -40.26 -19.36
C SER A 407 -9.52 -39.35 -18.14
N SER A 408 -9.09 -39.86 -16.98
CA SER A 408 -9.01 -39.10 -15.74
C SER A 408 -7.62 -39.24 -15.14
N GLU A 409 -6.91 -38.14 -14.95
CA GLU A 409 -5.51 -38.16 -14.54
C GLU A 409 -5.25 -37.14 -13.43
N PHE A 410 -4.36 -37.45 -12.48
CA PHE A 410 -3.99 -36.55 -11.37
C PHE A 410 -2.54 -36.06 -11.49
N GLY A 411 -1.58 -36.97 -11.63
CA GLY A 411 -0.15 -36.62 -11.59
C GLY A 411 0.51 -36.38 -12.95
N SER A 412 -0.18 -36.66 -14.05
CA SER A 412 0.35 -36.48 -15.41
C SER A 412 0.15 -35.06 -15.91
N THR A 413 1.12 -34.54 -16.66
CA THR A 413 1.00 -33.27 -17.40
C THR A 413 0.35 -33.42 -18.77
N THR A 414 0.04 -34.66 -19.16
CA THR A 414 -0.64 -35.00 -20.41
C THR A 414 -1.83 -35.91 -20.16
N MET A 415 -2.91 -35.74 -20.92
CA MET A 415 -4.06 -36.63 -20.94
C MET A 415 -4.70 -36.61 -22.33
N ASP A 416 -5.26 -37.73 -22.75
CA ASP A 416 -5.86 -37.87 -24.07
C ASP A 416 -7.13 -38.72 -24.08
N VAL A 417 -7.98 -38.51 -25.08
CA VAL A 417 -9.15 -39.33 -25.36
C VAL A 417 -9.25 -39.61 -26.86
N ASP A 418 -9.60 -40.84 -27.20
CA ASP A 418 -9.84 -41.27 -28.58
C ASP A 418 -11.34 -41.33 -28.89
N VAL A 419 -11.74 -40.75 -30.02
CA VAL A 419 -13.11 -40.83 -30.54
C VAL A 419 -13.06 -41.32 -31.99
N THR A 420 -13.68 -42.47 -32.26
CA THR A 420 -13.86 -42.96 -33.63
C THR A 420 -15.09 -42.33 -34.27
N LEU A 421 -14.92 -41.76 -35.46
CA LEU A 421 -15.94 -40.99 -36.18
C LEU A 421 -16.14 -41.54 -37.60
N ALA A 422 -17.38 -41.52 -38.07
CA ALA A 422 -17.69 -41.64 -39.48
C ALA A 422 -17.46 -40.31 -40.23
N ALA A 423 -17.33 -40.38 -41.56
CA ALA A 423 -17.16 -39.18 -42.37
C ALA A 423 -18.35 -38.21 -42.19
N GLY A 424 -18.06 -36.96 -41.83
CA GLY A 424 -19.05 -35.92 -41.56
C GLY A 424 -19.65 -35.94 -40.14
N GLU A 425 -19.25 -36.89 -39.29
CA GLU A 425 -19.64 -36.94 -37.89
C GLU A 425 -18.82 -35.93 -37.06
N THR A 426 -19.41 -35.41 -35.98
CA THR A 426 -18.75 -34.44 -35.11
C THR A 426 -18.53 -35.05 -33.73
N ALA A 427 -17.28 -35.08 -33.28
CA ALA A 427 -16.95 -35.32 -31.88
C ALA A 427 -17.20 -34.06 -31.07
N TYR A 428 -17.72 -34.23 -29.85
CA TYR A 428 -17.69 -33.24 -28.79
C TYR A 428 -16.80 -33.74 -27.66
N VAL A 429 -15.94 -32.86 -27.16
CA VAL A 429 -14.98 -33.16 -26.11
C VAL A 429 -15.19 -32.17 -24.96
N TYR A 430 -15.30 -32.71 -23.77
CA TYR A 430 -15.61 -31.99 -22.53
C TYR A 430 -14.43 -32.11 -21.59
N VAL A 431 -13.91 -30.98 -21.11
CA VAL A 431 -12.96 -30.94 -20.00
C VAL A 431 -13.75 -30.64 -18.73
N VAL A 432 -13.48 -31.37 -17.66
CA VAL A 432 -14.19 -31.28 -16.38
C VAL A 432 -13.18 -31.29 -15.24
N ASP A 433 -13.19 -30.28 -14.38
CA ASP A 433 -12.53 -30.32 -13.07
C ASP A 433 -13.36 -31.15 -12.09
N THR A 434 -12.67 -31.96 -11.28
CA THR A 434 -13.28 -32.85 -10.29
C THR A 434 -12.88 -32.51 -8.86
N THR A 435 -12.23 -31.35 -8.63
CA THR A 435 -11.58 -31.04 -7.34
C THR A 435 -11.89 -29.68 -6.71
N SER A 436 -12.31 -28.63 -7.43
CA SER A 436 -12.76 -27.37 -6.81
C SER A 436 -13.23 -26.34 -7.86
N GLY A 437 -14.33 -25.63 -7.61
CA GLY A 437 -14.88 -24.57 -8.47
C GLY A 437 -14.05 -23.29 -8.64
N SER A 438 -12.73 -23.39 -8.83
CA SER A 438 -11.83 -22.27 -9.12
C SER A 438 -10.89 -22.64 -10.28
N ASN A 439 -11.01 -21.92 -11.40
CA ASN A 439 -10.41 -22.18 -12.73
C ASN A 439 -8.91 -22.60 -12.73
N PRO A 440 -8.59 -23.89 -12.86
CA PRO A 440 -7.20 -24.36 -12.82
C PRO A 440 -6.58 -24.80 -14.17
N LEU A 441 -7.21 -24.67 -15.35
CA LEU A 441 -6.47 -24.98 -16.58
C LEU A 441 -5.47 -23.87 -16.87
N SER A 442 -4.36 -24.25 -17.49
CA SER A 442 -3.54 -23.33 -18.26
C SER A 442 -4.43 -22.54 -19.22
N ASN A 443 -4.33 -21.22 -19.17
CA ASN A 443 -4.95 -20.31 -20.13
C ASN A 443 -3.85 -19.50 -20.80
N PRO A 444 -3.56 -19.71 -22.10
CA PRO A 444 -4.27 -20.61 -23.02
C PRO A 444 -4.04 -22.10 -22.76
N LEU A 445 -5.01 -22.93 -23.19
CA LEU A 445 -4.90 -24.38 -23.22
C LEU A 445 -4.40 -24.85 -24.59
N GLU A 446 -3.42 -25.76 -24.61
CA GLU A 446 -2.96 -26.40 -25.85
C GLU A 446 -3.59 -27.79 -26.03
N VAL A 447 -4.25 -27.98 -27.16
CA VAL A 447 -4.91 -29.24 -27.54
C VAL A 447 -4.37 -29.72 -28.88
N THR A 448 -3.71 -30.88 -28.86
CA THR A 448 -3.22 -31.54 -30.07
C THR A 448 -4.24 -32.55 -30.57
N VAL A 449 -4.75 -32.34 -31.77
CA VAL A 449 -5.69 -33.24 -32.46
C VAL A 449 -4.92 -34.09 -33.46
N THR A 450 -4.84 -35.40 -33.20
CA THR A 450 -4.18 -36.37 -34.08
C THR A 450 -5.23 -37.23 -34.76
N VAL A 451 -5.17 -37.33 -36.09
CA VAL A 451 -6.15 -38.09 -36.89
C VAL A 451 -5.49 -39.35 -37.44
N THR A 452 -6.10 -40.49 -37.16
CA THR A 452 -5.67 -41.81 -37.67
C THR A 452 -6.76 -42.38 -38.58
N PRO A 453 -6.46 -42.68 -39.86
CA PRO A 453 -7.43 -43.23 -40.81
C PRO A 453 -7.97 -44.61 -40.45
#